data_AF-A0A4Q5YBP6-F1
#
_entry.id   AF-A0A4Q5YBP6-F1
#
_cell.length_a   1.000
_cell.length_b   1.000
_cell.length_c   1.000
_cell.angle_alpha   90.00
_cell.angle_beta   90.00
_cell.angle_gamma   90.00
#
_symmetry.space_group_name_H-M   'P 1'
#
loop_
_entity.id
_entity.type
_entity.pdbx_description
1 polymer ?
#
loop_
_entity_poly.entity_id
_entity_poly.type
_entity_poly.pdbx_seq_one_letter_code
_entity_poly.pdbx_strand_id
1 'polypeptide(L)'
;MRVSRNKLIAAAFFTLTVAIVTLIVMKPSAPVVIATTTATQTDEPSYLTEAENKRFEEWEQKDLNKKLKKQTFTKENSVECRFWKQQQSSKSTKRIEEKVTEFCEVAEAETASSAATESESKTANVPTDMTKNN
;
A
#
# COMPACT_ATOMS: atom_id res chain seq x y z
N MET A 1 38.64 -2.73 34.89
CA MET A 1 37.21 -3.13 34.97
C MET A 1 36.66 -3.25 33.55
N ARG A 2 36.31 -4.45 33.07
CA ARG A 2 35.72 -4.64 31.73
C ARG A 2 34.21 -4.44 31.84
N VAL A 3 33.72 -3.26 31.48
CA VAL A 3 32.27 -3.02 31.36
C VAL A 3 31.77 -3.85 30.18
N SER A 4 30.85 -4.78 30.44
CA SER A 4 30.29 -5.63 29.39
C SER A 4 29.54 -4.76 28.38
N ARG A 5 29.71 -5.06 27.08
CA ARG A 5 29.09 -4.31 25.97
C ARG A 5 27.58 -4.13 26.16
N ASN A 6 26.92 -5.12 26.77
CA ASN A 6 25.49 -5.06 27.09
C ASN A 6 25.14 -4.00 28.14
N LYS A 7 26.02 -3.72 29.10
CA LYS A 7 25.83 -2.63 30.09
C LYS A 7 26.01 -1.25 29.46
N LEU A 8 26.88 -1.15 28.45
CA LEU A 8 27.14 0.08 27.71
C LEU A 8 25.96 0.43 26.78
N ILE A 9 25.38 -0.59 26.15
CA ILE A 9 24.16 -0.46 25.33
C ILE A 9 22.97 -0.08 26.21
N ALA A 10 22.76 -0.76 27.35
CA ALA A 10 21.68 -0.44 28.27
C ALA A 10 21.79 0.98 28.86
N ALA A 11 23.01 1.43 29.19
CA ALA A 11 23.24 2.80 29.66
C ALA A 11 22.92 3.85 28.59
N ALA A 12 23.25 3.58 27.32
CA ALA A 12 22.96 4.50 26.22
C ALA A 12 21.46 4.66 25.95
N PHE A 13 20.69 3.57 26.05
CA PHE A 13 19.23 3.66 25.93
C PHE A 13 18.60 4.42 27.10
N PHE A 14 19.12 4.23 28.32
CA PHE A 14 18.60 4.90 29.50
C PHE A 14 18.89 6.41 29.50
N THR A 15 20.05 6.84 29.01
CA THR A 15 20.35 8.28 28.86
C THR A 15 19.53 8.92 27.76
N LEU A 16 19.28 8.21 26.65
CA LEU A 16 18.45 8.68 25.55
C LEU A 16 16.99 8.87 25.99
N THR A 17 16.41 7.91 26.73
CA THR A 17 15.03 8.02 27.21
C THR A 17 14.86 9.14 28.21
N VAL A 18 15.80 9.31 29.15
CA VAL A 18 15.78 10.43 30.11
C VAL A 18 15.88 11.78 29.38
N ALA A 19 16.71 11.90 28.34
CA ALA A 19 16.83 13.12 27.54
C ALA A 19 15.54 13.45 26.75
N ILE A 20 14.85 12.44 26.22
CA ILE A 20 13.57 12.63 25.52
C ILE A 20 12.49 13.08 26.50
N VAL A 21 12.42 12.49 27.69
CA VAL A 21 11.44 12.87 28.73
C VAL A 21 11.69 14.30 29.24
N THR A 22 12.95 14.71 29.44
CA THR A 22 13.24 16.10 29.83
C THR A 22 12.88 17.11 28.75
N LEU A 23 13.03 16.76 27.46
CA LEU A 23 12.58 17.61 26.35
C LEU A 23 11.05 17.75 26.28
N ILE A 24 10.30 16.70 26.65
CA ILE A 24 8.83 16.75 26.68
C ILE A 24 8.31 17.59 27.86
N VAL A 25 8.98 17.52 29.02
CA VAL A 25 8.57 18.26 30.23
C VAL A 25 9.03 19.72 30.19
N MET A 26 10.20 20.02 29.61
CA MET A 26 10.67 21.39 29.41
C MET A 26 10.10 21.96 28.11
N LYS A 27 8.78 22.18 28.09
CA LYS A 27 8.12 23.01 27.07
C LYS A 27 8.68 24.43 27.19
N PRO A 28 9.38 25.00 26.18
CA PRO A 28 9.81 26.38 26.25
C PRO A 28 8.57 27.27 26.22
N SER A 29 8.31 27.92 27.36
CA SER A 29 7.40 29.06 27.46
C SER A 29 8.03 30.24 26.73
N ALA A 30 7.96 30.25 25.40
CA ALA A 30 8.31 31.40 24.60
C ALA A 30 7.20 32.46 24.71
N PRO A 31 7.55 33.76 24.74
CA PRO A 31 6.62 34.84 25.06
C PRO A 31 5.53 34.96 23.99
N VAL A 32 4.31 35.19 24.48
CA VAL A 32 3.13 35.54 23.68
C VAL A 32 3.41 36.86 22.97
N VAL A 33 3.83 36.78 21.70
CA VAL A 33 3.76 37.90 20.76
C VAL A 33 2.33 37.91 20.24
N ILE A 34 1.53 38.82 20.77
CA ILE A 34 0.21 39.16 20.22
C ILE A 34 0.47 39.86 18.89
N ALA A 35 0.63 39.08 17.82
CA ALA A 35 0.60 39.56 16.45
C ALA A 35 -0.87 39.64 16.02
N THR A 36 -1.37 40.87 16.04
CA THR A 36 -2.42 41.45 15.21
C THR A 36 -3.17 40.46 14.31
N THR A 37 -4.46 40.27 14.62
CA THR A 37 -5.47 39.69 13.74
C THR A 37 -5.53 40.46 12.42
N THR A 38 -4.71 40.05 11.47
CA THR A 38 -5.00 40.22 10.05
C THR A 38 -5.75 38.96 9.66
N ALA A 39 -7.07 39.11 9.50
CA ALA A 39 -7.92 38.08 8.93
C ALA A 39 -7.47 37.84 7.49
N THR A 40 -6.53 36.91 7.33
CA THR A 40 -6.28 36.23 6.07
C THR A 40 -7.51 35.34 5.83
N GLN A 41 -8.53 35.89 5.16
CA GLN A 41 -9.51 35.10 4.42
C GLN A 41 -8.76 34.38 3.28
N THR A 42 -8.03 33.31 3.60
CA THR A 42 -7.37 32.47 2.60
C THR A 42 -7.15 31.08 3.17
N ASP A 43 -8.18 30.40 3.68
CA ASP A 43 -8.01 29.02 4.15
C ASP A 43 -9.24 28.11 4.04
N GLU A 44 -10.31 28.54 3.34
CA GLU A 44 -11.44 27.65 3.03
C GLU A 44 -11.25 26.75 1.79
N PRO A 45 -10.51 27.12 0.71
CA PRO A 45 -10.38 26.22 -0.44
C PRO A 45 -9.44 25.03 -0.15
N SER A 46 -8.56 25.12 0.85
CA SER A 46 -7.57 24.07 1.15
C SER A 46 -8.21 22.82 1.74
N TYR A 47 -9.18 22.97 2.66
CA TYR A 47 -9.85 21.85 3.31
C TYR A 47 -10.67 21.00 2.34
N LEU A 48 -11.40 21.65 1.41
CA LEU A 48 -12.16 20.94 0.38
C LEU A 48 -11.23 20.19 -0.58
N THR A 49 -10.13 20.81 -1.02
CA THR A 49 -9.15 20.14 -1.89
C THR A 49 -8.44 18.98 -1.20
N GLU A 50 -8.13 19.09 0.10
CA GLU A 50 -7.52 17.99 0.87
C GLU A 50 -8.49 16.82 1.06
N ALA A 51 -9.78 17.11 1.32
CA ALA A 51 -10.82 16.09 1.43
C ALA A 51 -11.07 15.37 0.10
N GLU A 52 -11.04 16.09 -1.02
CA GLU A 52 -11.15 15.50 -2.36
C GLU A 52 -9.93 14.65 -2.70
N ASN A 53 -8.72 15.11 -2.40
CA ASN A 53 -7.49 14.33 -2.59
C ASN A 53 -7.50 13.04 -1.77
N LYS A 54 -7.89 13.09 -0.48
CA LYS A 54 -8.01 11.87 0.35
C LYS A 54 -9.03 10.90 -0.23
N ARG A 55 -10.16 11.40 -0.73
CA ARG A 55 -11.16 10.54 -1.38
C ARG A 55 -10.57 9.88 -2.63
N PHE A 56 -9.80 10.61 -3.43
CA PHE A 56 -9.15 10.07 -4.63
C PHE A 56 -8.10 9.00 -4.28
N GLU A 57 -7.23 9.28 -3.31
CA GLU A 57 -6.23 8.33 -2.81
C GLU A 57 -6.87 7.05 -2.27
N GLU A 58 -7.96 7.17 -1.50
CA GLU A 58 -8.69 6.01 -1.01
C GLU A 58 -9.28 5.17 -2.14
N TRP A 59 -9.78 5.81 -3.20
CA TRP A 59 -10.34 5.12 -4.36
C TRP A 59 -9.25 4.37 -5.13
N GLU A 60 -8.11 5.01 -5.33
CA GLU A 60 -6.95 4.40 -5.99
C GLU A 60 -6.41 3.22 -5.18
N GLN A 61 -6.25 3.39 -3.86
CA GLN A 61 -5.85 2.29 -2.96
C GLN A 61 -6.85 1.13 -2.98
N LYS A 62 -8.17 1.42 -3.00
CA LYS A 62 -9.20 0.39 -3.11
C LYS A 62 -9.12 -0.36 -4.44
N ASP A 63 -8.85 0.33 -5.54
CA ASP A 63 -8.71 -0.30 -6.86
C ASP A 63 -7.46 -1.19 -6.92
N LEU A 64 -6.31 -0.69 -6.46
CA LEU A 64 -5.07 -1.46 -6.37
C LEU A 64 -5.24 -2.69 -5.48
N ASN A 65 -5.91 -2.56 -4.33
CA ASN A 65 -6.17 -3.68 -3.44
C ASN A 65 -7.12 -4.71 -4.06
N LYS A 66 -8.15 -4.28 -4.80
CA LYS A 66 -9.05 -5.19 -5.53
C LYS A 66 -8.31 -5.95 -6.62
N LYS A 67 -7.45 -5.29 -7.39
CA LYS A 67 -6.63 -5.92 -8.43
C LYS A 67 -5.68 -6.96 -7.82
N LEU A 68 -4.98 -6.60 -6.75
CA LEU A 68 -4.12 -7.52 -6.01
C LEU A 68 -4.90 -8.73 -5.47
N LYS A 69 -6.04 -8.51 -4.81
CA LYS A 69 -6.90 -9.60 -4.31
C LYS A 69 -7.39 -10.52 -5.41
N LYS A 70 -7.74 -9.98 -6.58
CA LYS A 70 -8.16 -10.79 -7.73
C LYS A 70 -6.99 -11.63 -8.24
N GLN A 71 -5.81 -11.04 -8.36
CA GLN A 71 -4.61 -11.75 -8.82
C GLN A 71 -4.19 -12.86 -7.84
N THR A 72 -4.18 -12.58 -6.53
CA THR A 72 -3.89 -13.59 -5.50
C THR A 72 -4.91 -14.71 -5.55
N PHE A 73 -6.20 -14.38 -5.61
CA PHE A 73 -7.27 -15.37 -5.69
C PHE A 73 -7.14 -16.25 -6.94
N THR A 74 -6.83 -15.68 -8.11
CA THR A 74 -6.63 -16.46 -9.33
C THR A 74 -5.39 -17.37 -9.23
N LYS A 75 -4.26 -16.88 -8.70
CA LYS A 75 -3.05 -17.70 -8.51
C LYS A 75 -3.27 -18.82 -7.50
N GLU A 76 -3.91 -18.55 -6.36
CA GLU A 76 -4.21 -19.56 -5.34
C GLU A 76 -5.13 -20.67 -5.86
N ASN A 77 -6.08 -20.32 -6.73
CA ASN A 77 -6.99 -21.29 -7.35
C ASN A 77 -6.45 -21.93 -8.63
N SER A 78 -5.23 -21.59 -9.05
CA SER A 78 -4.58 -22.25 -10.19
C SER A 78 -4.40 -23.75 -9.94
N VAL A 79 -4.44 -24.53 -11.02
CA VAL A 79 -4.29 -25.98 -10.95
C VAL A 79 -2.91 -26.34 -10.39
N GLU A 80 -1.91 -25.56 -10.76
CA GLU A 80 -0.51 -25.68 -10.37
C GLU A 80 -0.33 -25.43 -8.87
N CYS A 81 -0.88 -24.33 -8.34
CA CYS A 81 -0.81 -24.05 -6.90
C CYS A 81 -1.51 -25.16 -6.10
N ARG A 82 -2.69 -25.60 -6.54
CA ARG A 82 -3.43 -26.68 -5.88
C ARG A 82 -2.67 -28.01 -5.92
N PHE A 83 -2.05 -28.33 -7.05
CA PHE A 83 -1.23 -29.53 -7.22
C PHE A 83 -0.03 -29.53 -6.26
N TRP A 84 0.72 -28.42 -6.22
CA TRP A 84 1.90 -28.33 -5.35
C TRP A 84 1.52 -28.29 -3.87
N LYS A 85 0.42 -27.61 -3.48
CA LYS A 85 -0.12 -27.68 -2.11
C LYS A 85 -0.54 -29.11 -1.73
N GLN A 86 -1.17 -29.84 -2.65
CA GLN A 86 -1.54 -31.23 -2.41
C GLN A 86 -0.29 -32.11 -2.21
N GLN A 87 0.76 -31.91 -3.01
CA GLN A 87 2.03 -32.60 -2.81
C GLN A 87 2.69 -32.23 -1.48
N GLN A 88 2.71 -30.95 -1.11
CA GLN A 88 3.26 -30.47 0.15
C GLN A 88 2.57 -31.12 1.36
N SER A 89 1.24 -31.27 1.32
CA SER A 89 0.48 -31.93 2.38
C SER A 89 0.81 -33.42 2.52
N SER A 90 1.28 -34.06 1.44
CA SER A 90 1.66 -35.47 1.45
C SER A 90 3.13 -35.66 1.83
N LYS A 91 4.03 -34.83 1.28
CA LYS A 91 5.48 -34.85 1.51
C LYS A 91 6.03 -33.45 1.28
N SER A 92 6.53 -32.78 2.32
CA SER A 92 7.27 -31.52 2.13
C SER A 92 8.73 -31.82 1.80
N THR A 93 9.18 -31.31 0.65
CA THR A 93 10.60 -31.26 0.29
C THR A 93 10.92 -29.83 -0.10
N LYS A 94 12.19 -29.43 0.01
CA LYS A 94 12.62 -28.08 -0.35
C LYS A 94 12.18 -27.68 -1.78
N ARG A 95 12.21 -28.63 -2.72
CA ARG A 95 11.73 -28.42 -4.10
C ARG A 95 10.23 -28.15 -4.17
N ILE A 96 9.44 -28.82 -3.34
CA ILE A 96 7.98 -28.61 -3.29
C ILE A 96 7.68 -27.25 -2.67
N GLU A 97 8.40 -26.85 -1.63
CA GLU A 97 8.28 -25.53 -1.01
C GLU A 97 8.63 -24.41 -2.00
N GLU A 98 9.74 -24.54 -2.73
CA GLU A 98 10.12 -23.61 -3.80
C GLU A 98 9.02 -23.48 -4.87
N LYS A 99 8.41 -24.60 -5.27
CA LYS A 99 7.33 -24.60 -6.27
C LYS A 99 6.01 -24.06 -5.72
N VAL A 100 5.69 -24.29 -4.45
CA VAL A 100 4.52 -23.65 -3.81
C VAL A 100 4.71 -22.15 -3.80
N THR A 101 5.89 -21.64 -3.43
CA THR A 101 6.17 -20.20 -3.46
C THR A 101 6.11 -19.64 -4.89
N GLU A 102 6.68 -20.31 -5.88
CA GLU A 102 6.66 -19.86 -7.29
C GLU A 102 5.23 -19.76 -7.88
N PHE A 103 4.38 -20.75 -7.60
CA PHE A 103 3.06 -20.86 -8.23
C PHE A 103 1.90 -20.31 -7.40
N CYS A 104 2.02 -20.28 -6.07
CA CYS A 104 0.97 -19.79 -5.18
C CYS A 104 1.20 -18.35 -4.72
N GLU A 105 2.44 -17.87 -4.62
CA GLU A 105 2.71 -16.50 -4.17
C GLU A 105 2.70 -15.52 -5.35
N VAL A 106 2.11 -14.35 -5.10
CA VAL A 106 2.17 -13.23 -6.05
C VAL A 106 3.44 -12.46 -5.71
N ALA A 107 4.49 -12.64 -6.52
CA ALA A 107 5.67 -11.80 -6.41
C ALA A 107 5.28 -10.36 -6.75
N GLU A 108 5.66 -9.40 -5.89
CA GLU A 108 5.38 -7.96 -6.09
C GLU A 108 5.90 -7.43 -7.44
N ALA A 109 6.88 -8.12 -8.04
CA ALA A 109 7.42 -7.80 -9.37
C ALA A 109 6.46 -8.12 -10.53
N GLU A 110 5.54 -9.10 -10.39
CA GLU A 110 4.59 -9.46 -11.46
C GLU A 110 3.38 -8.54 -11.51
N THR A 111 3.12 -7.79 -10.44
CA THR A 111 2.03 -6.79 -10.37
C THR A 111 2.23 -5.65 -11.37
N ALA A 112 3.48 -5.34 -11.73
CA ALA A 112 3.80 -4.34 -12.74
C ALA A 112 3.69 -4.86 -14.19
N SER A 113 3.79 -6.18 -14.40
CA SER A 113 3.83 -6.79 -15.74
C SER A 113 2.43 -7.06 -16.32
N SER A 114 1.43 -7.33 -15.48
CA SER A 114 0.05 -7.58 -15.94
C SER A 114 -0.76 -6.32 -16.30
N ALA A 115 -0.18 -5.12 -16.23
CA ALA A 115 -0.81 -3.88 -16.67
C ALA A 115 -0.80 -3.69 -18.20
N ALA A 116 -0.13 -4.57 -18.95
CA ALA A 116 0.14 -4.42 -20.38
C ALA A 116 -0.65 -5.40 -21.28
N THR A 117 -1.93 -5.66 -21.01
CA THR A 117 -2.82 -6.34 -21.99
C THR A 117 -4.28 -5.98 -21.74
N GLU A 118 -4.67 -4.74 -22.03
CA GLU A 118 -6.07 -4.42 -22.37
C GLU A 118 -6.10 -3.15 -23.24
N SER A 119 -5.49 -3.26 -24.42
CA SER A 119 -5.68 -2.32 -25.51
C SER A 119 -5.63 -3.12 -26.80
N GLU A 120 -6.76 -3.75 -27.16
CA GLU A 120 -7.12 -3.87 -28.58
C GLU A 120 -8.56 -4.37 -28.79
N SER A 121 -9.26 -3.62 -29.64
CA SER A 121 -10.19 -4.08 -30.65
C SER A 121 -11.64 -4.40 -30.25
N LYS A 122 -12.51 -3.41 -30.49
CA LYS A 122 -13.79 -3.67 -31.18
C LYS A 122 -14.19 -2.49 -32.07
N THR A 123 -13.58 -2.43 -33.25
CA THR A 123 -14.20 -1.85 -34.45
C THR A 123 -15.01 -2.94 -35.15
N ALA A 124 -16.09 -2.54 -35.84
CA ALA A 124 -17.11 -3.33 -36.56
C ALA A 124 -18.31 -3.71 -35.68
N ASN A 125 -19.57 -3.44 -36.05
CA ASN A 125 -20.14 -3.19 -37.36
C ASN A 125 -21.56 -2.62 -37.12
N VAL A 126 -21.91 -1.45 -37.65
CA VAL A 126 -23.32 -1.01 -37.70
C VAL A 126 -23.70 -0.79 -39.16
N PRO A 127 -24.27 -1.81 -39.82
CA PRO A 127 -25.26 -1.66 -40.88
C PRO A 127 -26.64 -1.92 -40.22
N THR A 128 -27.77 -1.32 -40.55
CA THR A 128 -28.27 -0.85 -41.85
C THR A 128 -29.57 -0.08 -41.58
N ASP A 129 -29.86 0.87 -42.45
CA ASP A 129 -31.19 1.18 -42.98
C ASP A 129 -32.39 1.34 -42.03
N MET A 130 -32.90 2.57 -41.93
CA MET A 130 -34.34 2.80 -42.11
C MET A 130 -34.57 4.11 -42.85
N THR A 131 -34.67 3.97 -44.18
CA THR A 131 -35.33 4.97 -45.03
C THR A 131 -36.76 4.51 -45.29
N LYS A 132 -37.71 5.45 -45.18
CA LYS A 132 -38.98 5.57 -45.94
C LYS A 132 -40.32 5.21 -45.24
N ASN A 133 -41.09 6.29 -45.07
CA ASN A 133 -42.55 6.49 -45.22
C ASN A 133 -43.47 5.26 -45.29
N ASN A 134 -44.52 5.30 -44.46
CA ASN A 134 -45.91 5.39 -44.94
C ASN A 134 -46.78 6.11 -43.92
#